data_AF-A0A1U9KKE0-F1
#
_entry.id   AF-A0A1U9KKE0-F1
#
_cell.length_a   1.000
_cell.length_b   1.000
_cell.length_c   1.000
_cell.angle_alpha   90.00
_cell.angle_beta   90.00
_cell.angle_gamma   90.00
#
_symmetry.space_group_name_H-M   'P 1'
#
loop_
_entity.id
_entity.type
_entity.pdbx_description
1 polymer ?
#
loop_
_entity_poly.entity_id
_entity_poly.type
_entity_poly.pdbx_seq_one_letter_code
_entity_poly.pdbx_strand_id
1 'polypeptide(L)'
;MSRQEGFAGHLQTNADAYEWVRVIDYQPTQNQADAGFLHWQNATLIETGRDLPYTEHWHREKGFTSSVPLNFQLEDATTGCRAAFLMVGRDFMFARDRSASLPAGTTLHDAISHTASEEEARLLIDCEISFGRITEPGGPLIIHNSTLPWKTGTPFQFDLSGESLVTISDVAPNGKNLMRRWRRVNTEGNGR
;
A
#
# COMPACT_ATOMS: atom_id res chain seq x y z
N MET A 1 -4.38 15.79 3.30
CA MET A 1 -3.95 14.41 3.58
C MET A 1 -5.14 13.47 3.82
N SER A 2 -6.08 13.78 4.72
CA SER A 2 -7.16 12.84 5.14
C SER A 2 -8.25 12.49 4.13
N ARG A 3 -8.24 13.09 2.94
CA ARG A 3 -9.19 12.82 1.85
C ARG A 3 -8.58 11.97 0.71
N GLN A 4 -7.35 11.52 0.87
CA GLN A 4 -6.72 10.61 -0.09
C GLN A 4 -7.39 9.24 -0.04
N GLU A 5 -7.26 8.48 -1.10
CA GLU A 5 -7.67 7.08 -1.17
C GLU A 5 -6.46 6.23 -1.56
N GLY A 6 -6.48 4.97 -1.15
CA GLY A 6 -5.41 4.02 -1.46
C GLY A 6 -5.46 2.85 -0.50
N PHE A 7 -5.10 1.68 -1.01
CA PHE A 7 -5.04 0.46 -0.22
C PHE A 7 -3.96 -0.47 -0.78
N ALA A 8 -3.63 -1.51 0.00
CA ALA A 8 -2.86 -2.65 -0.44
C ALA A 8 -3.54 -3.94 0.06
N GLY A 9 -3.50 -4.97 -0.76
CA GLY A 9 -4.24 -6.20 -0.50
C GLY A 9 -3.98 -7.24 -1.56
N HIS A 10 -4.90 -8.19 -1.67
CA HIS A 10 -4.85 -9.22 -2.71
C HIS A 10 -6.21 -9.33 -3.38
N LEU A 11 -6.19 -9.75 -4.64
CA LEU A 11 -7.38 -10.04 -5.41
C LEU A 11 -7.76 -11.51 -5.22
N GLN A 12 -9.00 -11.78 -4.88
CA GLN A 12 -9.56 -13.12 -4.85
C GLN A 12 -10.70 -13.26 -5.86
N THR A 13 -10.97 -14.48 -6.30
CA THR A 13 -12.13 -14.79 -7.14
C THR A 13 -13.29 -15.24 -6.26
N ASN A 14 -14.45 -14.64 -6.46
CA ASN A 14 -15.68 -14.95 -5.74
C ASN A 14 -16.80 -15.14 -6.76
N ALA A 15 -17.08 -16.41 -7.08
CA ALA A 15 -17.94 -16.82 -8.19
C ALA A 15 -17.49 -16.22 -9.54
N ASP A 16 -18.27 -15.30 -10.11
CA ASP A 16 -18.03 -14.62 -11.39
C ASP A 16 -17.39 -13.24 -11.22
N ALA A 17 -17.22 -12.76 -9.99
CA ALA A 17 -16.60 -11.48 -9.67
C ALA A 17 -15.19 -11.64 -9.06
N TYR A 18 -14.40 -10.59 -9.16
CA TYR A 18 -13.14 -10.43 -8.46
C TYR A 18 -13.34 -9.48 -7.29
N GLU A 19 -12.74 -9.79 -6.14
CA GLU A 19 -12.88 -9.01 -4.91
C GLU A 19 -11.51 -8.65 -4.35
N TRP A 20 -11.32 -7.37 -4.03
CA TRP A 20 -10.15 -6.88 -3.32
C TRP A 20 -10.30 -7.12 -1.82
N VAL A 21 -9.47 -8.03 -1.31
CA VAL A 21 -9.27 -8.17 0.14
C VAL A 21 -8.24 -7.14 0.57
N ARG A 22 -8.74 -6.00 1.06
CA ARG A 22 -7.91 -4.89 1.53
C ARG A 22 -7.30 -5.22 2.89
N VAL A 23 -5.97 -5.37 2.91
CA VAL A 23 -5.19 -5.67 4.13
C VAL A 23 -4.73 -4.39 4.81
N ILE A 24 -4.43 -3.36 4.01
CA ILE A 24 -4.04 -2.02 4.43
C ILE A 24 -4.95 -1.07 3.67
N ASP A 25 -5.65 -0.19 4.35
CA ASP A 25 -6.53 0.81 3.73
C ASP A 25 -6.24 2.18 4.33
N TYR A 26 -6.11 3.20 3.49
CA TYR A 26 -5.93 4.58 3.96
C TYR A 26 -7.21 5.15 4.58
N GLN A 27 -8.37 4.76 4.07
CA GLN A 27 -9.68 5.15 4.59
C GLN A 27 -10.21 4.07 5.56
N PRO A 28 -11.17 4.42 6.45
CA PRO A 28 -11.85 3.43 7.25
C PRO A 28 -12.58 2.41 6.38
N THR A 29 -12.69 1.19 6.88
CA THR A 29 -13.38 0.10 6.19
C THR A 29 -14.81 0.53 5.85
N GLN A 30 -15.16 0.33 4.58
CA GLN A 30 -16.50 0.57 4.06
C GLN A 30 -17.34 -0.71 4.20
N ASN A 31 -18.65 -0.57 4.35
CA ASN A 31 -19.56 -1.71 4.53
C ASN A 31 -19.80 -2.53 3.25
N GLN A 32 -19.36 -2.02 2.10
CA GLN A 32 -19.56 -2.64 0.79
C GLN A 32 -18.28 -3.35 0.37
N ALA A 33 -18.43 -4.53 -0.22
CA ALA A 33 -17.30 -5.25 -0.78
C ALA A 33 -16.72 -4.47 -1.96
N ASP A 34 -15.40 -4.44 -2.05
CA ASP A 34 -14.69 -3.92 -3.21
C ASP A 34 -14.61 -5.04 -4.24
N ALA A 35 -15.67 -5.18 -5.02
CA ALA A 35 -15.83 -6.27 -5.96
C ALA A 35 -16.32 -5.79 -7.32
N GLY A 36 -15.75 -6.35 -8.38
CA GLY A 36 -16.03 -5.99 -9.75
C GLY A 36 -15.91 -7.16 -10.74
N PHE A 37 -16.47 -6.96 -11.92
CA PHE A 37 -16.33 -7.85 -13.05
C PHE A 37 -15.22 -7.35 -13.96
N LEU A 38 -14.32 -8.26 -14.33
CA LEU A 38 -13.17 -7.96 -15.20
C LEU A 38 -13.38 -8.53 -16.59
N HIS A 39 -13.23 -7.70 -17.62
CA HIS A 39 -13.21 -8.16 -19.00
C HIS A 39 -12.23 -7.35 -19.85
N TRP A 40 -11.68 -7.99 -20.87
CA TRP A 40 -10.78 -7.31 -21.81
C TRP A 40 -11.55 -6.66 -22.94
N GLN A 41 -11.21 -5.41 -23.24
CA GLN A 41 -11.59 -4.72 -24.46
C GLN A 41 -10.33 -4.23 -25.16
N ASN A 42 -9.95 -4.91 -26.25
CA ASN A 42 -8.66 -4.72 -26.92
C ASN A 42 -7.48 -4.91 -25.95
N ALA A 43 -6.69 -3.86 -25.71
CA ALA A 43 -5.55 -3.87 -24.79
C ALA A 43 -5.86 -3.25 -23.41
N THR A 44 -7.13 -2.88 -23.17
CA THR A 44 -7.60 -2.31 -21.91
C THR A 44 -8.34 -3.37 -21.12
N LEU A 45 -7.98 -3.53 -19.85
CA LEU A 45 -8.77 -4.31 -18.91
C LEU A 45 -9.82 -3.38 -18.30
N ILE A 46 -11.09 -3.75 -18.46
CA ILE A 46 -12.23 -2.99 -17.93
C ILE A 46 -12.71 -3.69 -16.67
N GLU A 47 -12.83 -2.91 -15.60
CA GLU A 47 -13.48 -3.32 -14.36
C GLU A 47 -14.80 -2.57 -14.21
N THR A 48 -15.88 -3.30 -13.93
CA THR A 48 -17.19 -2.72 -13.58
C THR A 48 -17.62 -3.19 -12.21
N GLY A 49 -18.01 -2.27 -11.33
CA GLY A 49 -18.42 -2.62 -9.98
C GLY A 49 -19.61 -3.56 -9.92
N ARG A 50 -19.55 -4.55 -9.02
CA ARG A 50 -20.64 -5.49 -8.76
C ARG A 50 -21.73 -4.84 -7.91
N ASP A 51 -21.32 -4.17 -6.83
CA ASP A 51 -22.22 -3.63 -5.80
C ASP A 51 -22.42 -2.11 -5.95
N LEU A 52 -21.46 -1.43 -6.57
CA LEU A 52 -21.48 0.02 -6.79
C LEU A 52 -21.33 0.36 -8.30
N PRO A 53 -21.98 1.43 -8.79
CA PRO A 53 -21.96 1.78 -10.20
C PRO A 53 -20.68 2.55 -10.58
N TYR A 54 -19.56 1.84 -10.69
CA TYR A 54 -18.29 2.39 -11.16
C TYR A 54 -17.76 1.63 -12.39
N THR A 55 -16.86 2.28 -13.13
CA THR A 55 -16.11 1.65 -14.22
C THR A 55 -14.68 2.19 -14.22
N GLU A 56 -13.71 1.28 -14.19
CA GLU A 56 -12.30 1.60 -14.29
C GLU A 56 -11.69 1.01 -15.55
N HIS A 57 -10.76 1.77 -16.15
CA HIS A 57 -10.05 1.38 -17.36
C HIS A 57 -8.56 1.24 -17.06
N TRP A 58 -8.09 0.00 -17.02
CA TRP A 58 -6.72 -0.33 -16.73
C TRP A 58 -5.91 -0.46 -18.03
N HIS A 59 -4.93 0.42 -18.17
CA HIS A 59 -4.01 0.43 -19.30
C HIS A 59 -2.63 -0.06 -18.88
N ARG A 60 -2.03 -0.93 -19.68
CA ARG A 60 -0.62 -1.29 -19.50
C ARG A 60 0.26 -0.10 -19.89
N GLU A 61 1.19 0.25 -19.03
CA GLU A 61 2.20 1.28 -19.32
C GLU A 61 2.98 0.93 -20.59
N LYS A 62 3.19 1.92 -21.47
CA LYS A 62 3.87 1.70 -22.76
C LYS A 62 5.33 1.34 -22.51
N GLY A 63 5.82 0.34 -23.25
CA GLY A 63 7.22 -0.11 -23.13
C GLY A 63 7.52 -0.91 -21.87
N PHE A 64 6.50 -1.24 -21.07
CA PHE A 64 6.66 -2.17 -19.95
C PHE A 64 6.85 -3.59 -20.48
N THR A 65 8.07 -4.12 -20.37
CA THR A 65 8.35 -5.54 -20.59
C THR A 65 7.98 -6.30 -19.32
N SER A 66 7.29 -7.44 -19.46
CA SER A 66 6.86 -8.26 -18.32
C SER A 66 8.05 -8.62 -17.44
N SER A 67 8.18 -7.97 -16.29
CA SER A 67 9.05 -8.43 -15.21
C SER A 67 8.25 -9.33 -14.28
N VAL A 68 8.83 -10.42 -13.80
CA VAL A 68 8.26 -11.15 -12.66
C VAL A 68 8.21 -10.15 -11.50
N PRO A 69 7.03 -9.86 -10.92
CA PRO A 69 6.94 -8.94 -9.80
C PRO A 69 7.71 -9.50 -8.61
N LEU A 70 8.12 -8.63 -7.70
CA LEU A 70 8.53 -9.02 -6.36
C LEU A 70 7.50 -8.47 -5.38
N ASN A 71 6.81 -9.35 -4.67
CA ASN A 71 5.77 -8.97 -3.72
C ASN A 71 6.06 -9.59 -2.36
N PHE A 72 6.02 -8.76 -1.30
CA PHE A 72 6.10 -9.20 0.08
C PHE A 72 4.90 -8.71 0.87
N GLN A 73 4.27 -9.62 1.60
CA GLN A 73 3.42 -9.27 2.72
C GLN A 73 4.23 -9.36 4.01
N LEU A 74 4.19 -8.29 4.78
CA LEU A 74 5.07 -8.04 5.91
C LEU A 74 4.24 -7.84 7.19
N GLU A 75 4.81 -8.27 8.31
CA GLU A 75 4.26 -8.02 9.64
C GLU A 75 5.36 -7.50 10.57
N ASP A 76 5.13 -6.36 11.22
CA ASP A 76 6.07 -5.78 12.17
C ASP A 76 6.23 -6.77 13.33
N ALA A 77 7.47 -7.23 13.55
CA ALA A 77 7.76 -8.29 14.50
C ALA A 77 7.43 -7.93 15.96
N THR A 78 7.25 -6.64 16.26
CA THR A 78 6.97 -6.12 17.59
C THR A 78 5.50 -5.78 17.77
N THR A 79 4.89 -5.13 16.76
CA THR A 79 3.55 -4.56 16.89
C THR A 79 2.46 -5.36 16.17
N GLY A 80 2.83 -6.29 15.27
CA GLY A 80 1.87 -6.98 14.41
C GLY A 80 1.29 -6.11 13.28
N CYS A 81 1.73 -4.85 13.17
CA CYS A 81 1.32 -3.94 12.11
C CYS A 81 1.63 -4.56 10.73
N ARG A 82 0.73 -4.39 9.75
CA ARG A 82 0.87 -4.95 8.41
C ARG A 82 1.60 -3.98 7.49
N ALA A 83 2.41 -4.52 6.59
CA ALA A 83 2.96 -3.79 5.47
C ALA A 83 2.95 -4.66 4.20
N ALA A 84 3.02 -4.02 3.04
CA ALA A 84 3.14 -4.66 1.75
C ALA A 84 4.22 -3.95 0.93
N PHE A 85 5.01 -4.71 0.20
CA PHE A 85 6.00 -4.19 -0.74
C PHE A 85 5.77 -4.86 -2.09
N LEU A 86 5.67 -4.06 -3.14
CA LEU A 86 5.54 -4.51 -4.52
C LEU A 86 6.60 -3.83 -5.36
N MET A 87 7.35 -4.59 -6.16
CA MET A 87 8.27 -4.06 -7.15
C MET A 87 8.00 -4.71 -8.50
N VAL A 88 7.90 -3.86 -9.52
CA VAL A 88 7.56 -4.24 -10.90
C VAL A 88 8.46 -3.42 -11.83
N GLY A 89 9.44 -4.08 -12.44
CA GLY A 89 10.50 -3.43 -13.20
C GLY A 89 11.34 -2.50 -12.32
N ARG A 90 11.27 -1.19 -12.55
CA ARG A 90 11.95 -0.16 -11.75
C ARG A 90 11.03 0.54 -10.75
N ASP A 91 9.73 0.27 -10.85
CA ASP A 91 8.71 0.94 -10.05
C ASP A 91 8.46 0.09 -8.81
N PHE A 92 8.30 0.75 -7.67
CA PHE A 92 7.93 0.09 -6.42
C PHE A 92 6.80 0.82 -5.71
N MET A 93 6.03 0.05 -4.95
CA MET A 93 5.08 0.54 -3.97
C MET A 93 5.41 -0.06 -2.61
N PHE A 94 5.29 0.76 -1.58
CA PHE A 94 5.33 0.33 -0.20
C PHE A 94 4.11 0.85 0.53
N ALA A 95 3.37 -0.05 1.17
CA ALA A 95 2.25 0.31 2.02
C ALA A 95 2.51 -0.18 3.44
N ARG A 96 2.21 0.66 4.44
CA ARG A 96 2.27 0.33 5.86
C ARG A 96 0.99 0.80 6.52
N ASP A 97 0.35 -0.08 7.26
CA ASP A 97 -0.83 0.31 8.04
C ASP A 97 -0.45 1.19 9.23
N ARG A 98 -1.43 1.87 9.80
CA ARG A 98 -1.27 2.61 11.05
C ARG A 98 -1.47 1.67 12.24
N SER A 99 -1.00 2.10 13.41
CA SER A 99 -1.23 1.35 14.65
C SER A 99 -2.63 1.62 15.25
N ALA A 100 -3.23 2.76 14.92
CA ALA A 100 -4.54 3.16 15.41
C ALA A 100 -5.68 2.56 14.58
N SER A 101 -6.70 2.01 15.24
CA SER A 101 -7.92 1.57 14.55
C SER A 101 -8.75 2.78 14.12
N LEU A 102 -9.33 2.72 12.92
CA LEU A 102 -10.30 3.70 12.45
C LEU A 102 -11.72 3.25 12.77
N PRO A 103 -12.62 4.17 13.17
CA PRO A 103 -14.03 3.86 13.29
C PRO A 103 -14.62 3.52 11.90
N ALA A 104 -15.36 2.42 11.79
CA ALA A 104 -16.02 2.03 10.55
C ALA A 104 -17.19 2.98 10.21
N GLY A 105 -17.56 3.04 8.92
CA GLY A 105 -18.72 3.81 8.47
C GLY A 105 -18.57 5.33 8.55
N THR A 106 -17.34 5.83 8.68
CA THR A 106 -17.01 7.26 8.59
C THR A 106 -15.86 7.48 7.61
N THR A 107 -15.50 8.74 7.37
CA THR A 107 -14.31 9.10 6.60
C THR A 107 -13.13 9.34 7.55
N LEU A 108 -11.90 9.17 7.06
CA LEU A 108 -10.71 9.55 7.83
C LEU A 108 -10.74 11.05 8.18
N HIS A 109 -11.27 11.88 7.29
CA HIS A 109 -11.43 13.31 7.53
C HIS A 109 -12.30 13.58 8.76
N ASP A 110 -13.47 12.96 8.82
CA ASP A 110 -14.40 13.12 9.94
C ASP A 110 -13.79 12.54 11.22
N ALA A 111 -13.14 11.37 11.16
CA ALA A 111 -12.47 10.78 12.32
C ALA A 111 -11.45 11.75 12.95
N ILE A 112 -10.66 12.44 12.11
CA ILE A 112 -9.68 13.44 12.57
C ILE A 112 -10.37 14.68 13.15
N SER A 113 -11.43 15.17 12.51
CA SER A 113 -12.18 16.34 12.98
C SER A 113 -12.81 16.15 14.37
N HIS A 114 -12.97 14.90 14.81
CA HIS A 114 -13.51 14.56 16.15
C HIS A 114 -12.43 14.19 17.18
N THR A 115 -11.14 14.25 16.83
CA THR A 115 -10.05 14.00 17.80
C THR A 115 -9.93 15.16 18.80
N ALA A 116 -9.51 14.85 20.03
CA ALA A 116 -9.33 15.84 21.09
C ALA A 116 -7.93 16.47 21.09
N SER A 117 -6.97 15.86 20.37
CA SER A 117 -5.58 16.33 20.33
C SER A 117 -4.90 16.12 18.96
N GLU A 118 -3.87 16.93 18.69
CA GLU A 118 -3.03 16.74 17.50
C GLU A 118 -2.29 15.39 17.49
N GLU A 119 -1.98 14.85 18.66
CA GLU A 119 -1.29 13.57 18.79
C GLU A 119 -2.18 12.41 18.30
N GLU A 120 -3.46 12.41 18.70
CA GLU A 120 -4.45 11.47 18.19
C GLU A 120 -4.62 11.61 16.67
N ALA A 121 -4.75 12.85 16.18
CA ALA A 121 -4.85 13.11 14.74
C ALA A 121 -3.64 12.56 13.96
N ARG A 122 -2.42 12.70 14.50
CA ARG A 122 -1.19 12.15 13.91
C ARG A 122 -1.22 10.63 13.83
N LEU A 123 -1.68 9.95 14.88
CA LEU A 123 -1.82 8.49 14.89
C LEU A 123 -2.83 8.00 13.84
N LEU A 124 -3.93 8.73 13.63
CA LEU A 124 -4.93 8.37 12.62
C LEU A 124 -4.41 8.52 11.19
N ILE A 125 -3.50 9.47 10.91
CA ILE A 125 -2.92 9.65 9.56
C ILE A 125 -1.62 8.89 9.33
N ASP A 126 -1.09 8.19 10.34
CA ASP A 126 0.19 7.46 10.30
C ASP A 126 0.12 6.13 9.50
N CYS A 127 -0.41 6.22 8.28
CA CYS A 127 -0.49 5.16 7.30
C CYS A 127 0.28 5.57 6.04
N GLU A 128 1.28 4.76 5.68
CA GLU A 128 2.12 5.01 4.52
C GLU A 128 1.58 4.28 3.31
N ILE A 129 1.37 5.00 2.20
CA ILE A 129 1.26 4.43 0.87
C ILE A 129 2.20 5.27 0.01
N SER A 130 3.33 4.66 -0.35
CA SER A 130 4.43 5.29 -1.06
C SER A 130 4.62 4.63 -2.42
N PHE A 131 4.76 5.46 -3.44
CA PHE A 131 5.18 5.06 -4.78
C PHE A 131 6.55 5.66 -5.07
N GLY A 132 7.44 4.86 -5.67
CA GLY A 132 8.77 5.30 -6.01
C GLY A 132 9.39 4.50 -7.14
N ARG A 133 10.62 4.88 -7.50
CA ARG A 133 11.35 4.27 -8.61
C ARG A 133 12.84 4.14 -8.33
N ILE A 134 13.47 3.22 -9.04
CA ILE A 134 14.92 3.18 -9.21
C ILE A 134 15.28 4.15 -10.34
N THR A 135 16.08 5.18 -10.04
CA THR A 135 16.45 6.24 -11.00
C THR A 135 17.42 5.75 -12.08
N GLU A 136 18.31 4.83 -11.72
CA GLU A 136 19.33 4.23 -12.59
C GLU A 136 19.62 2.79 -12.16
N PRO A 137 20.02 1.87 -13.07
CA PRO A 137 20.30 0.48 -12.70
C PRO A 137 21.29 0.37 -11.53
N GLY A 138 20.88 -0.27 -10.44
CA GLY A 138 21.69 -0.40 -9.21
C GLY A 138 21.71 0.84 -8.30
N GLY A 139 21.00 1.91 -8.68
CA GLY A 139 20.83 3.11 -7.88
C GLY A 139 19.82 2.95 -6.74
N PRO A 140 19.67 3.97 -5.88
CA PRO A 140 18.74 3.92 -4.76
C PRO A 140 17.28 3.91 -5.24
N LEU A 141 16.42 3.30 -4.43
CA LEU A 141 14.97 3.48 -4.55
C LEU A 141 14.62 4.88 -4.01
N ILE A 142 13.95 5.72 -4.80
CA ILE A 142 13.52 7.05 -4.39
C ILE A 142 12.00 7.12 -4.34
N ILE A 143 11.45 7.61 -3.23
CA ILE A 143 10.01 7.83 -3.07
C ILE A 143 9.60 9.08 -3.85
N HIS A 144 8.67 8.95 -4.79
CA HIS A 144 8.15 10.06 -5.60
C HIS A 144 6.83 10.60 -5.08
N ASN A 145 5.99 9.75 -4.51
CA ASN A 145 4.72 10.12 -3.92
C ASN A 145 4.52 9.34 -2.63
N SER A 146 3.97 9.97 -1.61
CA SER A 146 3.62 9.31 -0.36
C SER A 146 2.44 10.00 0.32
N THR A 147 1.59 9.21 0.98
CA THR A 147 0.59 9.73 1.91
C THR A 147 1.22 10.46 3.11
N LEU A 148 2.50 10.20 3.40
CA LEU A 148 3.33 10.89 4.39
C LEU A 148 4.26 11.89 3.68
N PRO A 149 3.95 13.20 3.66
CA PRO A 149 4.63 14.17 2.79
C PRO A 149 6.14 14.24 2.99
N TRP A 150 6.62 14.05 4.22
CA TRP A 150 8.05 14.09 4.56
C TRP A 150 8.86 12.92 3.98
N LYS A 151 8.21 11.87 3.46
CA LYS A 151 8.88 10.75 2.78
C LYS A 151 9.14 11.03 1.30
N THR A 152 8.40 11.96 0.70
CA THR A 152 8.58 12.30 -0.73
C THR A 152 9.98 12.89 -0.97
N GLY A 153 10.68 12.37 -1.97
CA GLY A 153 12.05 12.73 -2.33
C GLY A 153 13.13 12.03 -1.49
N THR A 154 12.75 11.22 -0.50
CA THR A 154 13.71 10.48 0.35
C THR A 154 14.04 9.10 -0.23
N PRO A 155 15.23 8.56 0.05
CA PRO A 155 15.55 7.18 -0.29
C PRO A 155 14.69 6.18 0.50
N PHE A 156 14.16 5.17 -0.19
CA PHE A 156 13.58 4.00 0.43
C PHE A 156 14.68 2.98 0.71
N GLN A 157 15.03 2.81 1.99
CA GLN A 157 16.04 1.85 2.41
C GLN A 157 15.37 0.51 2.71
N PHE A 158 15.75 -0.49 1.92
CA PHE A 158 15.14 -1.81 1.93
C PHE A 158 16.22 -2.88 1.83
N ASP A 159 16.44 -3.62 2.91
CA ASP A 159 17.42 -4.70 2.96
C ASP A 159 16.76 -6.06 2.77
N LEU A 160 16.98 -6.66 1.61
CA LEU A 160 16.47 -7.97 1.25
C LEU A 160 17.40 -9.14 1.60
N SER A 161 18.59 -8.86 2.13
CA SER A 161 19.59 -9.89 2.43
C SER A 161 19.12 -10.91 3.48
N GLY A 162 18.19 -10.52 4.36
CA GLY A 162 17.58 -11.43 5.31
C GLY A 162 16.52 -12.32 4.65
N GLU A 163 16.62 -13.65 4.79
CA GLU A 163 15.67 -14.58 4.19
C GLU A 163 14.23 -14.41 4.74
N SER A 164 14.09 -14.06 6.01
CA SER A 164 12.79 -13.99 6.73
C SER A 164 12.50 -12.65 7.41
N LEU A 165 13.52 -11.85 7.66
CA LEU A 165 13.41 -10.54 8.30
C LEU A 165 13.93 -9.45 7.36
N VAL A 166 13.15 -8.39 7.24
CA VAL A 166 13.48 -7.20 6.46
C VAL A 166 13.54 -6.01 7.40
N THR A 167 14.52 -5.14 7.22
CA THR A 167 14.61 -3.89 7.98
C THR A 167 14.28 -2.71 7.09
N ILE A 168 13.40 -1.83 7.56
CA ILE A 168 12.96 -0.64 6.83
C ILE A 168 13.11 0.58 7.73
N SER A 169 13.74 1.63 7.21
CA SER A 169 13.86 2.93 7.88
C SER A 169 12.51 3.64 7.90
N ASP A 170 12.11 4.13 9.07
CA ASP A 170 10.85 4.83 9.27
C ASP A 170 11.01 6.03 10.22
N VAL A 171 9.95 6.83 10.33
CA VAL A 171 9.88 7.97 11.24
C VAL A 171 8.67 7.78 12.16
N ALA A 172 8.91 7.79 13.47
CA ALA A 172 7.83 7.71 14.45
C ALA A 172 6.91 8.93 14.34
N PRO A 173 5.66 8.84 14.85
CA PRO A 173 4.75 9.99 14.94
C PRO A 173 5.36 11.22 15.65
N ASN A 174 6.32 11.00 16.55
CA ASN A 174 7.07 12.06 17.25
C ASN A 174 8.27 12.63 16.46
N GLY A 175 8.45 12.23 15.20
CA GLY A 175 9.50 12.71 14.30
C GLY A 175 10.86 12.04 14.46
N LYS A 176 11.02 11.07 15.39
CA LYS A 176 12.29 10.36 15.56
C LYS A 176 12.45 9.26 14.53
N ASN A 177 13.65 9.16 13.95
CA ASN A 177 14.01 8.03 13.10
C ASN A 177 13.95 6.73 13.91
N LEU A 178 13.44 5.68 13.27
CA LEU A 178 13.42 4.33 13.82
C LEU A 178 13.64 3.29 12.72
N MET A 179 14.11 2.11 13.11
CA MET A 179 14.23 0.97 12.21
C MET A 179 13.15 -0.05 12.57
N ARG A 180 12.28 -0.38 11.62
CA ARG A 180 11.29 -1.44 11.79
C ARG A 180 11.85 -2.75 11.29
N ARG A 181 11.58 -3.82 12.04
CA ARG A 181 11.90 -5.19 11.66
C ARG A 181 10.62 -5.91 11.29
N TRP A 182 10.57 -6.38 10.05
CA TRP A 182 9.40 -6.98 9.44
C TRP A 182 9.64 -8.45 9.18
N ARG A 183 8.73 -9.31 9.63
CA ARG A 183 8.68 -10.72 9.21
C ARG A 183 8.02 -10.79 7.85
N ARG A 184 8.61 -11.57 6.93
CA ARG A 184 7.96 -11.94 5.67
C ARG A 184 6.89 -12.99 5.96
N VAL A 185 5.63 -12.63 5.77
CA VAL A 185 4.47 -13.52 5.99
C VAL A 185 4.10 -14.25 4.70
N ASN A 186 4.21 -13.57 3.57
CA ASN A 186 4.03 -14.15 2.24
C ASN A 186 4.99 -13.51 1.24
N THR A 187 5.40 -14.29 0.24
CA THR A 187 6.24 -13.85 -0.87
C THR A 187 5.67 -14.38 -2.16
N GLU A 188 5.46 -13.49 -3.13
CA GLU A 188 5.05 -13.86 -4.48
C GLU A 188 6.03 -13.30 -5.51
N GLY A 189 6.26 -14.07 -6.57
CA GLY A 189 7.22 -13.75 -7.60
C GLY A 189 8.67 -14.04 -7.21
N ASN A 190 9.64 -13.37 -7.82
CA ASN A 190 11.04 -13.81 -7.74
C ASN A 190 11.75 -13.26 -6.49
N GLY A 191 11.48 -13.87 -5.34
CA GLY A 191 12.14 -13.57 -4.06
C GLY A 191 13.47 -14.29 -3.84
N ARG A 192 14.20 -14.63 -4.93
CA ARG A 192 15.49 -15.34 -4.92
C ARG A 192 16.58 -14.50 -5.56
#